data_AF-A0A9P1GA76-F1
#
_entry.id   AF-A0A9P1GA76-F1
#
_cell.length_a   1.000
_cell.length_b   1.000
_cell.length_c   1.000
_cell.angle_alpha   90.00
_cell.angle_beta   90.00
_cell.angle_gamma   90.00
#
_symmetry.space_group_name_H-M   'P 1'
#
loop_
_entity.id
_entity.type
_entity.pdbx_description
1 polymer ?
#
loop_
_entity_poly.entity_id
_entity_poly.type
_entity_poly.pdbx_seq_one_letter_code
_entity_poly.pdbx_strand_id
1 'polypeptide(L)'
;MAPALPELDQEASRKYFGSLMETMLSLFMTISDGVSWEKIISVLSSISLVWTAFFIFYVAFAYFAVLNVLTGVFCQSAIESAQNDHATAVQSMIANKEAHLTKVRALFNQLGTDERSVITYRQFEEKINSDEVREYFETLGLDVWDAWSFFKLLDRDGGGSVEIEEFLKGCLRFRGQARAIDIGQLIHDQEWLIRNQGKFQTYMELELGKLKKQLVALNTMLVGLPLRPSPPMSRDREREEGEVPVSPLGSVRLRNRISSDERTPADPVNAPVSVPSTRVQLDT
;
A
#
# COMPACT_ATOMS: atom_id res chain seq x y z
N MET A 1 -54.08 -39.49 34.65
CA MET A 1 -52.98 -40.30 35.22
C MET A 1 -52.02 -40.55 34.08
N ALA A 2 -50.86 -39.91 34.08
CA ALA A 2 -49.87 -40.13 33.02
C ALA A 2 -49.45 -41.62 33.05
N PRO A 3 -49.32 -42.29 31.89
CA PRO A 3 -48.87 -43.67 31.84
C PRO A 3 -47.50 -43.79 32.52
N ALA A 4 -47.31 -44.85 33.31
CA ALA A 4 -46.04 -45.12 33.95
C ALA A 4 -44.96 -45.33 32.87
N LEU A 5 -43.89 -44.55 32.96
CA LEU A 5 -42.76 -44.66 32.04
C LEU A 5 -42.08 -46.04 32.19
N PRO A 6 -41.52 -46.61 31.10
CA PRO A 6 -40.65 -47.78 31.17
C PRO A 6 -39.52 -47.58 32.20
N GLU A 7 -39.07 -48.64 32.88
CA GLU A 7 -38.04 -48.53 33.94
C GLU A 7 -36.75 -47.83 33.47
N LEU A 8 -36.35 -48.05 32.21
CA LEU A 8 -35.19 -47.39 31.59
C LEU A 8 -35.34 -45.86 31.50
N ASP A 9 -36.55 -45.38 31.21
CA ASP A 9 -36.84 -43.94 31.12
C ASP A 9 -36.92 -43.31 32.53
N GLN A 10 -37.27 -44.10 33.55
CA GLN A 10 -37.26 -43.66 34.94
C GLN A 10 -35.83 -43.49 35.49
N GLU A 11 -34.92 -44.40 35.15
CA GLU A 11 -33.51 -44.25 35.51
C GLU A 11 -32.86 -43.07 34.79
N ALA A 12 -33.13 -42.92 33.49
CA ALA A 12 -32.61 -41.80 32.70
C ALA A 12 -33.18 -40.46 33.16
N SER A 13 -34.48 -40.38 33.49
CA SER A 13 -35.08 -39.16 34.03
C SER A 13 -34.51 -38.78 35.39
N ARG A 14 -34.26 -39.75 36.29
CA ARG A 14 -33.56 -39.47 37.56
C ARG A 14 -32.12 -39.02 37.35
N LYS A 15 -31.42 -39.59 36.38
CA LYS A 15 -30.03 -39.25 36.08
C LYS A 15 -29.85 -37.85 35.51
N TYR A 16 -30.73 -37.43 34.59
CA TYR A 16 -30.60 -36.14 33.90
C TYR A 16 -31.45 -35.02 34.51
N PHE A 17 -32.53 -35.36 35.22
CA PHE A 17 -33.52 -34.42 35.76
C PHE A 17 -33.82 -34.62 37.25
N GLY A 18 -32.98 -35.37 37.99
CA GLY A 18 -33.19 -35.66 39.42
C GLY A 18 -33.15 -34.42 40.32
N SER A 19 -32.35 -33.44 39.96
CA SER A 19 -32.21 -32.15 40.63
C SER A 19 -32.05 -31.00 39.63
N LEU A 20 -32.24 -29.77 40.11
CA LEU A 20 -32.03 -28.57 39.30
C LEU A 20 -30.59 -28.50 38.76
N MET A 21 -29.60 -28.84 39.59
CA MET A 21 -28.19 -28.84 39.19
C MET A 21 -27.90 -29.88 38.11
N GLU A 22 -28.41 -31.11 38.26
CA GLU A 22 -28.27 -32.16 37.24
C GLU A 22 -28.98 -31.78 35.93
N THR A 23 -30.12 -31.10 36.02
CA THR A 23 -30.83 -30.58 34.85
C THR A 23 -29.99 -29.53 34.14
N MET A 24 -29.45 -28.54 34.87
CA MET A 24 -28.56 -27.53 34.30
C MET A 24 -27.31 -28.15 33.67
N LEU A 25 -26.71 -29.13 34.33
CA LEU A 25 -25.56 -29.86 33.80
C LEU A 25 -25.92 -30.66 32.55
N SER A 26 -27.09 -31.29 32.51
CA SER A 26 -27.56 -32.05 31.34
C SER A 26 -27.82 -31.15 30.13
N LEU A 27 -28.40 -29.96 30.35
CA LEU A 27 -28.55 -28.94 29.31
C LEU A 27 -27.17 -28.47 28.80
N PHE A 28 -26.22 -28.21 29.70
CA PHE A 28 -24.85 -27.87 29.32
C PHE A 28 -24.16 -28.99 28.53
N MET A 29 -24.25 -30.24 28.98
CA MET A 29 -23.69 -31.42 28.31
C MET A 29 -24.30 -31.62 26.91
N THR A 30 -25.55 -31.24 26.71
CA THR A 30 -26.22 -31.31 25.41
C THR A 30 -25.57 -30.39 24.38
N ILE A 31 -25.21 -29.17 24.80
CA ILE A 31 -24.62 -28.16 23.90
C ILE A 31 -23.12 -28.36 23.72
N SER A 32 -22.42 -28.82 24.76
CA SER A 32 -20.97 -29.07 24.77
C SER A 32 -20.55 -30.44 24.23
N ASP A 33 -21.48 -31.19 23.62
CA ASP A 33 -21.27 -32.53 23.06
C ASP A 33 -20.86 -33.61 24.10
N GLY A 34 -21.22 -33.41 25.38
CA GLY A 34 -20.99 -34.38 26.45
C GLY A 34 -22.01 -35.54 26.46
N VAL A 35 -23.25 -35.28 26.04
CA VAL A 35 -24.32 -36.28 25.87
C VAL A 35 -25.13 -35.93 24.62
N SER A 36 -25.38 -36.92 23.77
CA SER A 36 -26.26 -36.74 22.60
C SER A 36 -27.64 -36.22 23.02
N TRP A 37 -28.08 -35.12 22.41
CA TRP A 37 -29.40 -34.51 22.62
C TRP A 37 -30.56 -35.50 22.36
N GLU A 38 -30.34 -36.52 21.53
CA GLU A 38 -31.28 -37.62 21.27
C GLU A 38 -31.61 -38.41 22.56
N LYS A 39 -30.61 -38.64 23.42
CA LYS A 39 -30.81 -39.38 24.68
C LYS A 39 -31.70 -38.59 25.65
N ILE A 40 -31.63 -37.27 25.61
CA ILE A 40 -32.44 -36.42 26.49
C ILE A 40 -33.85 -36.23 25.91
N ILE A 41 -33.96 -36.03 24.60
CA ILE A 41 -35.26 -35.83 23.96
C ILE A 41 -36.14 -37.08 23.98
N SER A 42 -35.55 -38.28 23.90
CA SER A 42 -36.29 -39.54 23.99
C SER A 42 -37.08 -39.64 25.31
N VAL A 43 -36.42 -39.35 26.44
CA VAL A 43 -37.05 -39.31 27.78
C VAL A 43 -38.14 -38.23 27.88
N LEU A 44 -37.90 -37.04 27.30
CA LEU A 44 -38.87 -35.94 27.30
C LEU A 44 -40.11 -36.24 26.45
N SER A 45 -39.91 -36.93 25.32
CA SER A 45 -40.98 -37.29 24.39
C SER A 45 -41.97 -38.27 24.99
N SER A 46 -41.50 -39.17 25.86
CA SER A 46 -42.33 -40.10 26.63
C SER A 46 -43.19 -39.40 27.71
N ILE A 47 -42.83 -38.17 28.12
CA ILE A 47 -43.55 -37.41 29.17
C ILE A 47 -44.58 -36.45 28.56
N SER A 48 -44.14 -35.55 27.67
CA SER A 48 -45.01 -34.56 27.04
C SER A 48 -44.36 -33.91 25.81
N LEU A 49 -45.18 -33.71 24.78
CA LEU A 49 -44.80 -32.98 23.57
C LEU A 49 -44.40 -31.53 23.86
N VAL A 50 -44.99 -30.89 24.88
CA VAL A 50 -44.70 -29.48 25.22
C VAL A 50 -43.27 -29.32 25.72
N TRP A 51 -42.81 -30.22 26.59
CA TRP A 51 -41.42 -30.21 27.09
C TRP A 51 -40.42 -30.52 25.99
N THR A 52 -40.79 -31.42 25.08
CA THR A 52 -40.02 -31.73 23.87
C THR A 52 -39.83 -30.48 23.00
N ALA A 53 -40.90 -29.72 22.76
CA ALA A 53 -40.84 -28.49 21.96
C ALA A 53 -39.95 -27.42 22.62
N PHE A 54 -40.05 -27.22 23.94
CA PHE A 54 -39.17 -26.31 24.67
C PHE A 54 -37.69 -26.71 24.58
N PHE A 55 -37.40 -28.01 24.70
CA PHE A 55 -36.04 -28.52 24.58
C PHE A 55 -35.47 -28.34 23.16
N ILE A 56 -36.25 -28.64 22.12
CA ILE A 56 -35.84 -28.39 20.73
C ILE A 56 -35.57 -26.91 20.50
N PHE A 57 -36.45 -26.02 21.00
CA PHE A 57 -36.26 -24.58 20.89
C PHE A 57 -34.96 -24.13 21.60
N TYR A 58 -34.69 -24.65 22.80
CA TYR A 58 -33.44 -24.39 23.52
C TYR A 58 -32.21 -24.81 22.70
N VAL A 59 -32.20 -26.04 22.18
CA VAL A 59 -31.08 -26.57 21.39
C VAL A 59 -30.88 -25.75 20.11
N ALA A 60 -31.95 -25.46 19.37
CA ALA A 60 -31.89 -24.64 18.16
C ALA A 60 -31.39 -23.23 18.46
N PHE A 61 -31.90 -22.59 19.51
CA PHE A 61 -31.46 -21.25 19.92
C PHE A 61 -29.99 -21.24 20.35
N ALA A 62 -29.53 -22.24 21.12
CA ALA A 62 -28.15 -22.34 21.55
C ALA A 62 -27.18 -22.51 20.36
N TYR A 63 -27.47 -23.41 19.42
CA TYR A 63 -26.61 -23.63 18.25
C TYR A 63 -26.67 -22.51 17.23
N PHE A 64 -27.88 -22.05 16.84
CA PHE A 64 -28.02 -21.08 15.75
C PHE A 64 -27.81 -19.63 16.18
N ALA A 65 -28.07 -19.29 17.45
CA ALA A 65 -27.91 -17.92 17.95
C ALA A 65 -26.71 -17.81 18.90
N VAL A 66 -26.73 -18.51 20.03
CA VAL A 66 -25.76 -18.26 21.12
C VAL A 66 -24.32 -18.60 20.69
N LEU A 67 -24.09 -19.79 20.17
CA LEU A 67 -22.75 -20.21 19.75
C LEU A 67 -22.23 -19.36 18.59
N ASN A 68 -23.08 -19.04 17.61
CA ASN A 68 -22.68 -18.17 16.49
C ASN A 68 -22.33 -16.74 16.94
N VAL A 69 -23.08 -16.17 17.89
CA VAL A 69 -22.75 -14.86 18.48
C VAL A 69 -21.43 -14.94 19.25
N LEU A 70 -21.23 -15.99 20.05
CA LEU A 70 -20.00 -16.19 20.81
C LEU A 70 -18.78 -16.31 19.89
N THR A 71 -18.88 -17.13 18.84
CA THR A 71 -17.85 -17.24 17.79
C THR A 71 -17.61 -15.89 17.12
N GLY A 72 -18.67 -15.15 16.79
CA GLY A 72 -18.57 -13.81 16.20
C GLY A 72 -17.79 -12.83 17.08
N VAL A 73 -18.07 -12.80 18.40
CA VAL A 73 -17.34 -11.96 19.36
C VAL A 73 -15.87 -12.38 19.45
N PHE A 74 -15.57 -13.68 19.55
CA PHE A 74 -14.18 -14.14 19.61
C PHE A 74 -13.40 -13.85 18.31
N CYS A 75 -14.02 -14.04 17.15
CA CYS A 75 -13.42 -13.66 15.87
C CYS A 75 -13.17 -12.15 15.81
N GLN A 76 -14.13 -11.33 16.23
CA GLN A 76 -13.98 -9.88 16.26
C GLN A 76 -12.85 -9.47 17.20
N SER A 77 -12.77 -10.04 18.42
CA SER A 77 -11.68 -9.77 19.36
C SER A 77 -10.32 -10.23 18.81
N ALA A 78 -10.25 -11.35 18.09
CA ALA A 78 -9.02 -11.81 17.45
C ALA A 78 -8.58 -10.86 16.32
N ILE A 79 -9.53 -10.38 15.49
CA ILE A 79 -9.26 -9.40 14.43
C ILE A 79 -8.82 -8.07 15.03
N GLU A 80 -9.53 -7.57 16.05
CA GLU A 80 -9.18 -6.34 16.76
C GLU A 80 -7.82 -6.46 17.42
N SER A 81 -7.49 -7.57 18.08
CA SER A 81 -6.15 -7.79 18.64
C SER A 81 -5.08 -7.79 17.56
N ALA A 82 -5.34 -8.41 16.40
CA ALA A 82 -4.40 -8.40 15.29
C ALA A 82 -4.23 -7.00 14.66
N GLN A 83 -5.25 -6.14 14.72
CA GLN A 83 -5.21 -4.77 14.18
C GLN A 83 -4.69 -3.73 15.18
N ASN A 84 -4.90 -3.94 16.49
CA ASN A 84 -4.70 -2.92 17.52
C ASN A 84 -3.27 -2.84 18.09
N ASP A 85 -2.35 -3.65 17.56
CA ASP A 85 -0.91 -3.50 17.80
C ASP A 85 -0.38 -2.16 17.28
N HIS A 86 -1.01 -1.59 16.24
CA HIS A 86 -0.56 -0.33 15.63
C HIS A 86 -0.95 0.92 16.43
N ALA A 87 -2.20 1.01 16.92
CA ALA A 87 -2.70 2.22 17.59
C ALA A 87 -2.23 2.35 19.04
N THR A 88 -2.16 1.22 19.77
CA THR A 88 -1.67 1.17 21.15
C THR A 88 -0.19 1.54 21.23
N ALA A 89 0.61 1.08 20.26
CA ALA A 89 2.02 1.43 20.17
C ALA A 89 2.23 2.94 19.93
N VAL A 90 1.44 3.56 19.04
CA VAL A 90 1.49 5.02 18.80
C VAL A 90 1.17 5.80 20.08
N GLN A 91 0.12 5.40 20.81
CA GLN A 91 -0.24 6.06 22.07
C GLN A 91 0.85 5.90 23.13
N SER A 92 1.45 4.71 23.25
CA SER A 92 2.57 4.46 24.17
C SER A 92 3.81 5.28 23.81
N MET A 93 4.06 5.52 22.52
CA MET A 93 5.19 6.32 22.05
C MET A 93 4.97 7.82 22.22
N ILE A 94 3.73 8.31 22.08
CA ILE A 94 3.40 9.70 22.40
C ILE A 94 3.53 9.92 23.91
N ALA A 95 3.03 9.00 24.73
CA ALA A 95 3.17 9.06 26.18
C ALA A 95 4.64 9.04 26.63
N ASN A 96 5.48 8.26 25.94
CA ASN A 96 6.92 8.15 26.22
C ASN A 96 7.79 8.94 25.24
N LYS A 97 7.27 10.01 24.62
CA LYS A 97 7.98 10.76 23.55
C LYS A 97 9.40 11.14 23.98
N GLU A 98 9.56 11.66 25.20
CA GLU A 98 10.86 12.10 25.72
C GLU A 98 11.86 10.95 25.85
N ALA A 99 11.41 9.77 26.28
CA ALA A 99 12.24 8.58 26.37
C ALA A 99 12.69 8.11 24.98
N HIS A 100 11.80 8.15 23.99
CA HIS A 100 12.16 7.82 22.61
C HIS A 100 13.14 8.82 22.00
N LEU A 101 12.94 10.13 22.21
CA LEU A 101 13.89 11.16 21.77
C LEU A 101 15.27 10.97 22.39
N THR A 102 15.32 10.61 23.68
CA THR A 102 16.57 10.34 24.39
C THR A 102 17.29 9.10 23.83
N LYS A 103 16.54 8.03 23.52
CA LYS A 103 17.09 6.83 22.86
C LYS A 103 17.63 7.14 21.47
N VAL A 104 16.87 7.85 20.63
CA VAL A 104 17.32 8.24 19.28
C VAL A 104 18.59 9.09 19.36
N ARG A 105 18.65 10.04 20.30
CA ARG A 105 19.88 10.79 20.58
C ARG A 105 21.05 9.87 20.91
N ALA A 106 20.87 8.88 21.78
CA ALA A 106 21.94 7.95 22.14
C ALA A 106 22.40 7.06 20.98
N LEU A 107 21.49 6.69 20.06
CA LEU A 107 21.81 5.86 18.90
C LEU A 107 22.64 6.61 17.84
N PHE A 108 22.27 7.85 17.57
CA PHE A 108 22.87 8.63 16.47
C PHE A 108 23.93 9.65 16.92
N ASN A 109 23.96 10.05 18.20
CA ASN A 109 25.04 10.83 18.79
C ASN A 109 25.81 9.96 19.78
N GLN A 110 27.02 9.54 19.41
CA GLN A 110 27.98 9.04 20.39
C GLN A 110 28.35 10.19 21.32
N LEU A 111 27.81 10.22 22.55
CA LEU A 111 28.32 10.90 23.76
C LEU A 111 29.36 12.02 23.52
N GLY A 112 28.98 13.02 22.73
CA GLY A 112 29.92 13.96 22.14
C GLY A 112 29.15 15.18 21.66
N THR A 113 29.02 16.15 22.57
CA THR A 113 28.99 17.61 22.34
C THR A 113 28.78 18.08 20.90
N ASP A 114 27.62 17.79 20.32
CA ASP A 114 27.09 18.59 19.24
C ASP A 114 25.69 19.05 19.66
N GLU A 115 25.55 20.36 19.84
CA GLU A 115 24.30 21.01 20.28
C GLU A 115 23.20 20.94 19.22
N ARG A 116 23.55 20.46 18.01
CA ARG A 116 22.62 20.33 16.90
C ARG A 116 21.86 19.00 17.04
N SER A 117 20.61 19.11 17.45
CA SER A 117 19.65 17.99 17.53
C SER A 117 19.21 17.50 16.14
N VAL A 118 20.16 17.22 15.25
CA VAL A 118 19.94 16.82 13.85
C VAL A 118 20.73 15.57 13.50
N ILE A 119 20.18 14.77 12.59
CA ILE A 119 20.77 13.55 12.05
C ILE A 119 21.09 13.82 10.58
N THR A 120 22.37 13.79 10.21
CA THR A 120 22.78 13.92 8.80
C THR A 120 22.66 12.59 8.07
N TYR A 121 22.52 12.63 6.75
CA TYR A 121 22.44 11.41 5.94
C TYR A 121 23.62 10.46 6.19
N ARG A 122 24.84 11.01 6.30
CA ARG A 122 26.05 10.22 6.54
C ARG A 122 26.01 9.49 7.88
N GLN A 123 25.62 10.18 8.95
CA GLN A 123 25.47 9.56 10.28
C GLN A 123 24.41 8.46 10.25
N PHE A 124 23.32 8.70 9.51
CA PHE A 124 22.26 7.73 9.33
C PHE A 124 22.74 6.49 8.57
N GLU A 125 23.38 6.66 7.42
CA GLU A 125 23.92 5.57 6.59
C GLU A 125 24.97 4.72 7.32
N GLU A 126 25.85 5.36 8.11
CA GLU A 126 26.86 4.66 8.92
C GLU A 126 26.23 3.82 10.06
N LYS A 127 25.07 4.24 10.59
CA LYS A 127 24.45 3.64 11.78
C LYS A 127 23.23 2.77 11.50
N ILE A 128 22.59 2.90 10.34
CA ILE A 128 21.34 2.18 10.02
C ILE A 128 21.49 0.66 10.08
N ASN A 129 22.69 0.17 9.76
CA ASN A 129 23.02 -1.25 9.79
C ASN A 129 23.58 -1.73 11.14
N SER A 130 23.65 -0.87 12.17
CA SER A 130 24.07 -1.29 13.50
C SER A 130 22.95 -2.05 14.20
N ASP A 131 23.30 -3.06 15.00
CA ASP A 131 22.33 -3.92 15.67
C ASP A 131 21.39 -3.10 16.56
N GLU A 132 21.88 -2.05 17.21
CA GLU A 132 21.08 -1.21 18.12
C GLU A 132 20.03 -0.38 17.36
N VAL A 133 20.36 0.12 16.17
CA VAL A 133 19.42 0.89 15.34
C VAL A 133 18.41 -0.04 14.68
N ARG A 134 18.84 -1.23 14.25
CA ARG A 134 17.97 -2.25 13.65
C ARG A 134 16.95 -2.78 14.66
N GLU A 135 17.38 -3.10 15.88
CA GLU A 135 16.50 -3.49 16.98
C GLU A 135 15.50 -2.36 17.33
N TYR A 136 15.95 -1.11 17.28
CA TYR A 136 15.06 0.03 17.51
C TYR A 136 14.00 0.17 16.40
N PHE A 137 14.37 -0.03 15.13
CA PHE A 137 13.42 -0.06 14.01
C PHE A 137 12.45 -1.25 14.09
N GLU A 138 12.92 -2.42 14.48
CA GLU A 138 12.07 -3.60 14.75
C GLU A 138 11.08 -3.31 15.89
N THR A 139 11.51 -2.64 16.96
CA THR A 139 10.63 -2.17 18.05
C THR A 139 9.57 -1.17 17.54
N LEU A 140 9.93 -0.40 16.52
CA LEU A 140 9.05 0.49 15.78
C LEU A 140 8.20 -0.24 14.73
N GLY A 141 8.36 -1.54 14.51
CA GLY A 141 7.67 -2.27 13.43
C GLY A 141 8.00 -1.73 12.03
N LEU A 142 9.19 -1.14 11.88
CA LEU A 142 9.69 -0.59 10.62
C LEU A 142 10.74 -1.52 10.05
N ASP A 143 10.62 -1.78 8.75
CA ASP A 143 11.56 -2.60 8.00
C ASP A 143 12.22 -1.74 6.93
N VAL A 144 13.42 -1.23 7.24
CA VAL A 144 14.12 -0.23 6.44
C VAL A 144 15.25 -0.88 5.65
N TRP A 145 14.96 -1.18 4.38
CA TRP A 145 15.91 -1.83 3.47
C TRP A 145 16.77 -0.85 2.68
N ASP A 146 16.28 0.39 2.52
CA ASP A 146 16.94 1.46 1.75
C ASP A 146 17.05 2.73 2.60
N ALA A 147 18.26 2.94 3.10
CA ALA A 147 18.62 4.10 3.92
C ALA A 147 18.40 5.42 3.19
N TRP A 148 18.71 5.47 1.88
CA TRP A 148 18.60 6.68 1.07
C TRP A 148 17.15 7.07 0.87
N SER A 149 16.32 6.14 0.41
CA SER A 149 14.88 6.40 0.20
C SER A 149 14.18 6.75 1.50
N PHE A 150 14.50 6.05 2.60
CA PHE A 150 13.91 6.36 3.90
C PHE A 150 14.34 7.73 4.41
N PHE A 151 15.62 8.09 4.31
CA PHE A 151 16.09 9.40 4.73
C PHE A 151 15.47 10.52 3.88
N LYS A 152 15.34 10.33 2.56
CA LYS A 152 14.67 11.29 1.67
C LYS A 152 13.19 11.49 2.00
N LEU A 153 12.52 10.46 2.50
CA LEU A 153 11.14 10.56 2.98
C LEU A 153 11.00 11.36 4.29
N LEU A 154 12.08 11.50 5.04
CA LEU A 154 12.18 12.30 6.26
C LEU A 154 12.65 13.74 5.98
N ASP A 155 13.66 13.92 5.12
CA ASP A 155 14.27 15.18 4.67
C ASP A 155 13.35 15.95 3.70
N ARG A 156 12.23 16.47 4.22
CA ARG A 156 11.21 17.15 3.41
C ARG A 156 11.67 18.49 2.81
N ASP A 157 12.54 19.19 3.52
CA ASP A 157 13.09 20.49 3.11
C ASP A 157 14.31 20.34 2.18
N GLY A 158 14.85 19.13 2.06
CA GLY A 158 16.01 18.84 1.22
C GLY A 158 17.32 19.41 1.80
N GLY A 159 17.34 19.74 3.09
CA GLY A 159 18.50 20.30 3.78
C GLY A 159 19.63 19.29 3.97
N GLY A 160 19.37 17.99 3.80
CA GLY A 160 20.35 16.92 3.98
C GLY A 160 20.60 16.55 5.45
N SER A 161 19.77 17.08 6.36
CA SER A 161 19.78 16.79 7.78
C SER A 161 18.35 16.78 8.30
N VAL A 162 18.02 15.82 9.17
CA VAL A 162 16.68 15.66 9.74
C VAL A 162 16.74 15.92 11.23
N GLU A 163 15.85 16.77 11.76
CA GLU A 163 15.75 16.98 13.20
C GLU A 163 15.33 15.69 13.91
N ILE A 164 15.83 15.45 15.13
CA ILE A 164 15.51 14.22 15.89
C ILE A 164 14.00 14.07 16.13
N GLU A 165 13.29 15.18 16.34
CA GLU A 165 11.83 15.17 16.46
C GLU A 165 11.14 14.80 15.15
N GLU A 166 11.65 15.29 14.02
CA GLU A 166 11.13 14.97 12.70
C GLU A 166 11.40 13.51 12.33
N PHE A 167 12.59 13.01 12.67
CA PHE A 167 12.95 11.60 12.53
C PHE A 167 11.95 10.71 13.29
N LEU A 168 11.70 11.00 14.58
CA LEU A 168 10.76 10.22 15.38
C LEU A 168 9.33 10.31 14.84
N LYS A 169 8.87 11.51 14.47
CA LYS A 169 7.55 11.70 13.84
C LYS A 169 7.43 10.94 12.52
N GLY A 170 8.49 10.93 11.72
CA GLY A 170 8.55 10.21 10.47
C GLY A 170 8.51 8.70 10.67
N CYS A 171 9.27 8.17 11.63
CA CYS A 171 9.19 6.76 12.02
C CYS A 171 7.76 6.37 12.44
N LEU A 172 7.10 7.19 13.26
CA LEU A 172 5.70 6.98 13.65
C LEU A 172 4.73 7.04 12.46
N ARG A 173 4.98 7.91 11.49
CA ARG A 173 4.17 8.02 10.27
C ARG A 173 4.29 6.77 9.39
N PHE A 174 5.48 6.17 9.31
CA PHE A 174 5.75 5.02 8.46
C PHE A 174 5.47 3.66 9.13
N ARG A 175 5.20 3.64 10.44
CA ARG A 175 4.94 2.44 11.28
C ARG A 175 3.60 1.71 10.99
N GLY A 176 2.98 1.89 9.83
CA GLY A 176 1.70 1.25 9.55
C GLY A 176 1.23 1.36 8.11
N GLN A 177 0.06 0.77 7.83
CA GLN A 177 -0.63 0.94 6.55
C GLN A 177 -0.99 2.41 6.34
N ALA A 178 -0.85 2.91 5.11
CA ALA A 178 -1.28 4.26 4.76
C ALA A 178 -2.73 4.47 5.20
N ARG A 179 -2.98 5.47 6.05
CA ARG A 179 -4.33 5.71 6.58
C ARG A 179 -5.19 6.33 5.47
N ALA A 180 -6.51 6.21 5.59
CA ALA A 180 -7.45 6.82 4.64
C ALA A 180 -7.22 8.33 4.44
N ILE A 181 -6.73 9.03 5.49
CA ILE A 181 -6.37 10.45 5.42
C ILE A 181 -5.12 10.71 4.57
N ASP A 182 -4.12 9.82 4.62
CA ASP A 182 -2.89 9.94 3.83
C ASP A 182 -3.21 9.74 2.34
N ILE A 183 -4.13 8.82 2.02
CA ILE A 183 -4.66 8.61 0.67
C ILE A 183 -5.47 9.83 0.20
N GLY A 184 -6.33 10.37 1.07
CA GLY A 184 -7.10 11.59 0.77
C GLY A 184 -6.18 12.79 0.47
N GLN A 185 -5.10 12.95 1.23
CA GLN A 185 -4.09 13.99 0.98
C GLN A 185 -3.39 13.76 -0.36
N LEU A 186 -3.00 12.52 -0.68
CA LEU A 186 -2.38 12.19 -1.97
C LEU A 186 -3.30 12.54 -3.15
N ILE A 187 -4.58 12.20 -3.07
CA ILE A 187 -5.57 12.54 -4.11
C ILE A 187 -5.68 14.05 -4.25
N HIS A 188 -5.74 14.79 -3.14
CA HIS A 188 -5.80 16.25 -3.17
C HIS A 188 -4.55 16.88 -3.81
N ASP A 189 -3.36 16.41 -3.42
CA ASP A 189 -2.08 16.89 -3.95
C ASP A 189 -1.97 16.57 -5.45
N GLN A 190 -2.44 15.40 -5.88
CA GLN A 190 -2.52 15.02 -7.29
C GLN A 190 -3.47 15.93 -8.08
N GLU A 191 -4.67 16.19 -7.57
CA GLU A 191 -5.61 17.14 -8.20
C GLU A 191 -5.00 18.54 -8.31
N TRP A 192 -4.31 19.00 -7.27
CA TRP A 192 -3.63 20.29 -7.27
C TRP A 192 -2.52 20.34 -8.34
N LEU A 193 -1.69 19.30 -8.41
CA LEU A 193 -0.64 19.15 -9.43
C LEU A 193 -1.22 19.20 -10.85
N ILE A 194 -2.29 18.44 -11.12
CA ILE A 194 -2.96 18.41 -12.43
C ILE A 194 -3.48 19.80 -12.81
N ARG A 195 -4.14 20.50 -11.87
CA ARG A 195 -4.64 21.86 -12.11
C ARG A 195 -3.49 22.84 -12.38
N ASN A 196 -2.39 22.74 -11.64
CA ASN A 196 -1.25 23.63 -11.81
C ASN A 196 -0.48 23.35 -13.11
N GLN A 197 -0.41 22.09 -13.52
CA GLN A 197 0.22 21.66 -14.78
C GLN A 197 -0.50 22.25 -16.01
N GLY A 198 -1.83 22.32 -16.00
CA GLY A 198 -2.58 22.96 -17.09
C GLY A 198 -2.26 24.45 -17.25
N LYS A 199 -2.07 25.17 -16.14
CA LYS A 199 -1.66 26.58 -16.16
C LYS A 199 -0.24 26.74 -16.71
N PHE A 200 0.68 25.89 -16.27
CA PHE A 200 2.06 25.89 -16.75
C PHE A 200 2.12 25.58 -18.25
N GLN A 201 1.36 24.59 -18.74
CA GLN A 201 1.30 24.24 -20.16
C GLN A 201 0.81 25.43 -21.00
N THR A 202 -0.26 26.11 -20.57
CA THR A 202 -0.78 27.29 -21.27
C THR A 202 0.26 28.42 -21.34
N TYR A 203 0.96 28.67 -20.24
CA TYR A 203 2.04 29.66 -20.19
C TYR A 203 3.20 29.29 -21.14
N MET A 204 3.63 28.03 -21.11
CA MET A 204 4.68 27.48 -21.98
C MET A 204 4.32 27.59 -23.46
N GLU A 205 3.10 27.23 -23.85
CA GLU A 205 2.62 27.33 -25.24
C GLU A 205 2.63 28.78 -25.74
N LEU A 206 2.25 29.72 -24.87
CA LEU A 206 2.27 31.15 -25.19
C LEU A 206 3.69 31.68 -25.41
N GLU A 207 4.63 31.36 -24.51
CA GLU A 207 6.03 31.78 -24.63
C GLU A 207 6.73 31.12 -25.82
N LEU A 208 6.53 29.82 -26.05
CA LEU A 208 7.03 29.14 -27.26
C LEU A 208 6.44 29.74 -28.54
N GLY A 209 5.16 30.13 -28.52
CA GLY A 209 4.51 30.83 -29.63
C GLY A 209 5.14 32.18 -29.93
N LYS A 210 5.47 32.98 -28.91
CA LYS A 210 6.19 34.26 -29.06
C LYS A 210 7.59 34.02 -29.62
N LEU A 211 8.33 33.06 -29.08
CA LEU A 211 9.68 32.72 -29.51
C LEU A 211 9.69 32.29 -30.99
N LYS A 212 8.72 31.46 -31.40
CA LYS A 212 8.53 31.05 -32.80
C LYS A 212 8.28 32.25 -33.72
N LYS A 213 7.44 33.20 -33.32
CA LYS A 213 7.17 34.42 -34.10
C LYS A 213 8.44 35.27 -34.27
N GLN A 214 9.22 35.45 -33.19
CA GLN A 214 10.49 36.17 -33.25
C GLN A 214 11.50 35.49 -34.18
N LEU A 215 11.59 34.16 -34.12
CA LEU A 215 12.50 33.37 -34.94
C LEU A 215 12.13 33.45 -36.44
N VAL A 216 10.83 33.41 -36.75
CA VAL A 216 10.33 33.63 -38.13
C VAL A 216 10.63 35.06 -38.60
N ALA A 217 10.41 36.08 -37.77
CA ALA A 217 10.71 37.46 -38.12
C ALA A 217 12.21 37.67 -38.39
N LEU A 218 13.07 37.09 -37.55
CA LEU A 218 14.52 37.16 -37.70
C LEU A 218 15.00 36.43 -38.96
N ASN A 219 14.45 35.25 -39.25
CA ASN A 219 14.72 34.53 -40.49
C ASN A 219 14.27 35.30 -41.74
N THR A 220 13.12 35.97 -41.68
CA THR A 220 12.60 36.79 -42.78
C THR A 220 13.48 38.02 -43.04
N MET A 221 13.98 38.66 -41.98
CA MET A 221 14.96 39.75 -42.11
C MET A 221 16.30 39.28 -42.70
N LEU A 222 16.78 38.10 -42.30
CA LEU A 222 18.04 37.55 -42.79
C LEU A 222 17.97 37.15 -44.28
N VAL A 223 16.82 36.62 -44.73
CA VAL A 223 16.56 36.27 -46.14
C VAL A 223 16.25 37.51 -46.99
N GLY A 224 15.71 38.57 -46.38
CA GLY A 224 15.39 39.84 -47.04
C GLY A 224 16.56 40.80 -47.23
N LEU A 225 17.78 40.45 -46.79
CA LEU A 225 18.97 41.25 -47.05
C LEU A 225 19.28 41.27 -48.55
N PRO A 226 19.28 42.44 -49.22
CA PRO A 226 19.60 42.51 -50.63
C PRO A 226 21.05 42.07 -50.82
N LEU A 227 21.27 41.04 -51.65
CA LEU A 227 22.58 40.71 -52.18
C LEU A 227 23.18 41.99 -52.77
N ARG A 228 24.31 42.42 -52.20
CA ARG A 228 25.09 43.58 -52.65
C ARG A 228 25.28 43.45 -54.17
N PRO A 229 24.84 44.43 -54.98
CA PRO A 229 25.00 44.34 -56.42
C PRO A 229 26.51 44.31 -56.73
N SER A 230 26.95 43.29 -57.47
CA SER A 230 28.29 43.23 -58.03
C SER A 230 28.49 44.41 -58.99
N PRO A 231 29.64 45.10 -58.94
CA PRO A 231 29.92 46.19 -59.86
C PRO A 231 29.96 45.67 -61.31
N PRO A 232 29.56 46.49 -62.31
CA PRO A 232 29.52 46.06 -63.69
C PRO A 232 30.93 45.70 -64.17
N MET A 233 31.09 44.47 -64.66
CA MET A 233 32.27 44.05 -65.40
C MET A 233 32.41 44.91 -66.65
N SER A 234 33.41 45.79 -66.66
CA SER A 234 33.99 46.30 -67.89
C SER A 234 34.60 45.12 -68.66
N ARG A 235 33.92 44.69 -69.72
CA ARG A 235 34.52 43.88 -70.78
C ARG A 235 35.58 44.75 -71.45
N ASP A 236 36.84 44.43 -71.18
CA ASP A 236 37.93 44.51 -72.15
C ASP A 236 39.19 43.88 -71.52
N ARG A 237 39.38 42.59 -71.78
CA ARG A 237 40.63 42.03 -72.30
C ARG A 237 40.49 40.52 -72.49
N GLU A 238 40.72 40.13 -73.73
CA GLU A 238 40.69 38.78 -74.26
C GLU A 238 41.85 37.92 -73.74
N ARG A 239 41.62 36.60 -73.77
CA ARG A 239 42.57 35.48 -73.98
C ARG A 239 43.69 35.29 -72.94
N GLU A 240 43.62 34.19 -72.19
CA GLU A 240 44.19 32.89 -72.62
C GLU A 240 43.77 31.77 -71.67
N GLU A 241 43.55 30.59 -72.26
CA GLU A 241 43.19 29.34 -71.60
C GLU A 241 44.34 28.77 -70.76
N GLY A 242 44.02 28.12 -69.65
CA GLY A 242 44.97 27.50 -68.74
C GLY A 242 44.27 26.70 -67.65
N GLU A 243 43.85 25.50 -68.04
CA GLU A 243 43.22 24.44 -67.27
C GLU A 243 44.05 23.96 -66.06
N VAL A 244 43.39 23.50 -64.97
CA VAL A 244 43.72 22.34 -64.09
C VAL A 244 42.76 22.31 -62.86
N PRO A 245 42.39 21.12 -62.32
CA PRO A 245 41.01 20.78 -61.99
C PRO A 245 40.72 20.70 -60.49
N VAL A 246 39.43 20.68 -60.11
CA VAL A 246 39.02 20.24 -58.77
C VAL A 246 37.83 19.28 -58.85
N SER A 247 38.08 18.08 -58.32
CA SER A 247 37.15 16.95 -58.12
C SER A 247 35.89 17.30 -57.31
N PRO A 248 34.79 16.55 -57.49
CA PRO A 248 33.56 16.77 -56.75
C PRO A 248 33.62 16.10 -55.38
N LEU A 249 33.52 16.89 -54.31
CA LEU A 249 33.16 16.38 -52.98
C LEU A 249 31.64 16.45 -52.84
N GLY A 250 31.09 15.26 -52.61
CA GLY A 250 29.70 14.92 -52.81
C GLY A 250 28.71 15.58 -51.85
N SER A 251 27.52 15.73 -52.41
CA SER A 251 26.23 16.07 -51.82
C SER A 251 25.99 15.56 -50.39
N VAL A 252 25.63 16.47 -49.49
CA VAL A 252 24.80 16.13 -48.32
C VAL A 252 23.34 16.33 -48.71
N ARG A 253 22.71 15.25 -49.17
CA ARG A 253 21.24 15.14 -49.27
C ARG A 253 20.69 14.82 -47.89
N LEU A 254 20.00 15.76 -47.24
CA LEU A 254 19.10 15.44 -46.12
C LEU A 254 17.84 14.79 -46.70
N ARG A 255 17.83 13.45 -46.66
CA ARG A 255 16.70 12.61 -47.06
C ARG A 255 15.70 12.61 -45.91
N ASN A 256 14.56 13.27 -46.14
CA ASN A 256 13.37 13.09 -45.31
C ASN A 256 12.89 11.64 -45.50
N ARG A 257 13.05 10.81 -44.46
CA ARG A 257 12.39 9.51 -44.32
C ARG A 257 12.00 9.36 -42.86
N ILE A 258 10.74 9.66 -42.56
CA ILE A 258 10.05 8.96 -41.48
C ILE A 258 9.05 8.06 -42.20
N SER A 259 9.45 6.79 -42.28
CA SER A 259 8.57 5.68 -42.59
C SER A 259 7.56 5.58 -41.47
N SER A 260 6.30 5.45 -41.85
CA SER A 260 5.31 4.72 -41.08
C SER A 260 5.92 3.37 -40.69
N ASP A 261 6.13 3.14 -39.39
CA ASP A 261 6.23 1.81 -38.83
C ASP A 261 5.20 1.75 -37.69
N GLU A 262 4.07 1.19 -38.05
CA GLU A 262 2.93 0.93 -37.20
C GLU A 262 3.29 -0.30 -36.36
N ARG A 263 3.83 -0.07 -35.15
CA ARG A 263 3.82 -1.06 -34.07
C ARG A 263 3.00 -0.52 -32.92
N THR A 264 1.78 -1.01 -32.86
CA THR A 264 0.92 -1.06 -31.68
C THR A 264 1.69 -1.62 -30.47
N PRO A 265 1.71 -0.95 -29.31
CA PRO A 265 1.89 -1.63 -28.04
C PRO A 265 0.55 -2.27 -27.69
N ALA A 266 0.53 -3.60 -27.57
CA ALA A 266 -0.61 -4.33 -27.04
C ALA A 266 -0.84 -3.94 -25.57
N ASP A 267 -2.09 -3.66 -25.22
CA ASP A 267 -2.60 -3.54 -23.86
C ASP A 267 -2.28 -4.79 -23.03
N PRO A 268 -1.79 -4.68 -21.77
CA PRO A 268 -1.80 -5.79 -20.83
C PRO A 268 -3.05 -5.68 -19.95
N VAL A 269 -4.25 -5.64 -20.53
CA VAL A 269 -5.52 -5.68 -19.79
C VAL A 269 -6.55 -6.55 -20.52
N ASN A 270 -6.18 -7.79 -20.83
CA ASN A 270 -7.09 -8.96 -20.87
C ASN A 270 -6.32 -10.21 -21.31
N ALA A 271 -5.79 -10.96 -20.36
CA ALA A 271 -5.44 -12.36 -20.60
C ALA A 271 -6.61 -13.23 -20.11
N PRO A 272 -7.13 -14.18 -20.91
CA PRO A 272 -8.00 -15.21 -20.37
C PRO A 272 -7.16 -16.12 -19.45
N VAL A 273 -7.65 -16.30 -18.23
CA VAL A 273 -7.10 -17.22 -17.23
C VAL A 273 -7.13 -18.64 -17.79
N SER A 274 -5.97 -19.15 -18.21
CA SER A 274 -5.76 -20.58 -18.44
C SER A 274 -5.65 -21.27 -17.07
N VAL A 275 -6.70 -22.00 -16.72
CA VAL A 275 -6.76 -22.89 -15.55
C VAL A 275 -5.72 -24.01 -15.71
N PRO A 276 -4.82 -24.25 -14.74
CA PRO A 276 -4.07 -25.48 -14.70
C PRO A 276 -5.01 -26.62 -14.26
N SER A 277 -5.22 -27.59 -15.14
CA SER A 277 -5.87 -28.84 -14.81
C SER A 277 -4.91 -29.65 -13.92
N THR A 278 -5.07 -29.57 -12.60
CA THR A 278 -4.39 -30.45 -11.66
C THR A 278 -4.97 -31.85 -11.81
N ARG A 279 -4.25 -32.70 -12.54
CA ARG A 279 -4.49 -34.13 -12.62
C ARG A 279 -4.18 -34.74 -11.25
N VAL A 280 -5.21 -35.15 -10.53
CA VAL A 280 -5.09 -36.01 -9.35
C VAL A 280 -4.55 -37.36 -9.84
N GLN A 281 -3.29 -37.65 -9.55
CA GLN A 281 -2.79 -39.02 -9.54
C GLN A 281 -3.17 -39.62 -8.17
N LEU A 282 -4.20 -40.45 -8.19
CA LEU A 282 -4.36 -41.51 -7.20
C LEU A 282 -3.26 -42.54 -7.48
N ASP A 283 -2.34 -42.72 -6.54
CA ASP A 283 -1.63 -43.98 -6.40
C ASP A 283 -2.19 -44.70 -5.17
N THR A 284 -2.62 -45.92 -5.47
CA THR A 284 -3.01 -47.06 -4.65
C THR A 284 -2.04 -47.39 -3.51
#